data_AF-A0A7C1J1F3-F1
#
_entry.id   AF-A0A7C1J1F3-F1
#
_cell.length_a   1.000
_cell.length_b   1.000
_cell.length_c   1.000
_cell.angle_alpha   90.00
_cell.angle_beta   90.00
_cell.angle_gamma   90.00
#
_symmetry.space_group_name_H-M   'P 1'
#
loop_
_entity.id
_entity.type
_entity.pdbx_description
1 polymer ?
#
loop_
_entity_poly.entity_id
_entity_poly.type
_entity_poly.pdbx_seq_one_letter_code
_entity_poly.pdbx_strand_id
1 'polypeptide(L)'
;MKDSRNVVRLDSRTLMHGEVKQSGGDPSTLFEILEGIVARKDWEILVDDSGLPVGSFRRFLEAPLPVGCGVKADKILALLQVEHRYEQDQDYAARMAKLRDDVQRLLALESPPLNDNGVNQYSGSDTSDPESRESPISKKGGTSRVYIIARLKRDAPDIAELVINKEISAAEGKRRLDARLKKPQPKTINLNIDDEGELVEILLENLDRKALQNLIKQLSDKL
;
A
#
# COMPACT_ATOMS: atom_id res chain seq x y z
N MET A 1 -12.04 32.55 42.17
CA MET A 1 -12.57 31.28 41.64
C MET A 1 -11.93 31.05 40.29
N LYS A 2 -11.00 30.09 40.19
CA LYS A 2 -10.38 29.70 38.92
C LYS A 2 -11.31 28.71 38.23
N ASP A 3 -11.93 29.20 37.17
CA ASP A 3 -12.82 28.44 36.29
C ASP A 3 -11.98 27.39 35.56
N SER A 4 -11.88 26.21 36.17
CA SER A 4 -11.17 25.06 35.63
C SER A 4 -12.09 24.43 34.59
N ARG A 5 -12.12 25.01 33.39
CA ARG A 5 -12.68 24.31 32.22
C ARG A 5 -11.84 23.05 32.04
N ASN A 6 -12.40 21.97 32.53
CA ASN A 6 -11.93 20.62 32.33
C ASN A 6 -12.10 20.35 30.83
N VAL A 7 -11.09 20.73 30.04
CA VAL A 7 -11.00 20.34 28.63
C VAL A 7 -10.81 18.84 28.67
N VAL A 8 -11.92 18.10 28.54
CA VAL A 8 -11.89 16.69 28.25
C VAL A 8 -11.11 16.58 26.94
N ARG A 9 -9.80 16.30 27.03
CA ARG A 9 -8.98 15.96 25.89
C ARG A 9 -9.55 14.64 25.39
N LEU A 10 -10.46 14.73 24.42
CA LEU A 10 -10.94 13.58 23.69
C LEU A 10 -9.72 12.84 23.15
N ASP A 11 -9.63 11.56 23.49
CA ASP A 11 -8.53 10.69 23.10
C ASP A 11 -8.46 10.62 21.57
N SER A 12 -7.30 10.98 21.01
CA SER A 12 -7.08 10.99 19.56
C SER A 12 -7.35 9.61 18.94
N ARG A 13 -7.15 8.52 19.69
CA ARG A 13 -7.47 7.15 19.27
C ARG A 13 -8.97 6.94 19.05
N THR A 14 -9.78 7.39 20.00
CA THR A 14 -11.24 7.26 19.95
C THR A 14 -11.82 8.13 18.85
N LEU A 15 -11.30 9.35 18.68
CA LEU A 15 -11.69 10.23 17.58
C LEU A 15 -11.36 9.60 16.23
N MET A 16 -10.14 9.10 16.05
CA MET A 16 -9.71 8.43 14.83
C MET A 16 -10.59 7.21 14.51
N HIS A 17 -10.89 6.38 15.52
CA HIS A 17 -11.75 5.21 15.36
C HIS A 17 -13.18 5.58 14.93
N GLY A 18 -13.73 6.64 15.53
CA GLY A 18 -15.06 7.15 15.23
C GLY A 18 -15.18 7.65 13.80
N GLU A 19 -14.27 8.55 13.39
CA GLU A 19 -14.28 9.15 12.05
C GLU A 19 -14.13 8.11 10.94
N VAL A 20 -13.27 7.09 11.13
CA VAL A 20 -13.08 6.02 10.13
C VAL A 20 -14.31 5.11 9.98
N LYS A 21 -15.14 5.00 11.03
CA LYS A 21 -16.39 4.22 11.01
C LYS A 21 -17.57 5.01 10.48
N GLN A 22 -17.48 6.34 10.42
CA GLN A 22 -18.55 7.18 9.91
C GLN A 22 -18.62 7.05 8.38
N SER A 23 -19.57 6.25 7.90
CA SER A 23 -19.78 6.05 6.45
C SER A 23 -20.38 7.32 5.81
N GLY A 24 -19.75 7.80 4.73
CA GLY A 24 -20.31 8.85 3.86
C GLY A 24 -20.05 10.30 4.29
N GLY A 25 -19.12 10.53 5.23
CA GLY A 25 -18.70 11.87 5.67
C GLY A 25 -17.54 12.47 4.86
N ASP A 26 -17.36 13.78 5.03
CA ASP A 26 -16.16 14.50 4.58
C ASP A 26 -14.95 14.06 5.42
N PRO A 27 -13.86 13.54 4.82
CA PRO A 27 -12.69 13.05 5.57
C PRO A 27 -11.83 14.17 6.16
N SER A 28 -12.27 15.44 6.08
CA SER A 28 -11.50 16.57 6.57
C SER A 28 -11.14 16.46 8.06
N THR A 29 -12.11 16.14 8.92
CA THR A 29 -11.89 15.94 10.35
C THR A 29 -10.88 14.82 10.62
N LEU A 30 -10.96 13.73 9.86
CA LEU A 30 -10.03 12.61 9.94
C LEU A 30 -8.59 13.07 9.68
N PHE A 31 -8.38 13.90 8.66
CA PHE A 31 -7.05 14.38 8.29
C PHE A 31 -6.48 15.34 9.33
N GLU A 32 -7.30 16.20 9.92
CA GLU A 32 -6.89 17.07 11.04
C GLU A 32 -6.47 16.26 12.27
N ILE A 33 -7.22 15.21 12.62
CA ILE A 33 -6.86 14.30 13.71
C ILE A 33 -5.53 13.63 13.41
N LEU A 34 -5.37 13.10 12.19
CA LEU A 34 -4.17 12.40 11.76
C LEU A 34 -2.93 13.32 11.76
N GLU A 35 -3.08 14.56 11.29
CA GLU A 35 -2.02 15.58 11.35
C GLU A 35 -1.60 15.84 12.80
N GLY A 36 -2.56 15.99 13.72
CA GLY A 36 -2.29 16.17 15.13
C GLY A 36 -1.51 15.00 15.73
N ILE A 37 -1.90 13.76 15.39
CA ILE A 37 -1.21 12.53 15.82
C ILE A 37 0.23 12.51 15.30
N VAL A 38 0.43 12.80 14.01
CA VAL A 38 1.75 12.83 13.35
C VAL A 38 2.65 13.91 13.95
N ALA A 39 2.13 15.11 14.17
CA ALA A 39 2.88 16.22 14.73
C ALA A 39 3.34 15.97 16.16
N ARG A 40 2.51 15.32 16.98
CA ARG A 40 2.83 15.01 18.38
C ARG A 40 3.56 13.68 18.57
N LYS A 41 3.60 12.84 17.54
CA LYS A 41 4.15 11.49 17.60
C LYS A 41 3.50 10.66 18.71
N ASP A 42 2.16 10.67 18.77
CA ASP A 42 1.41 10.05 19.88
C ASP A 42 1.82 8.57 20.09
N TRP A 43 2.22 7.85 19.03
CA TRP A 43 2.68 6.45 19.09
C TRP A 43 4.02 6.23 19.83
N GLU A 44 4.86 7.27 19.96
CA GLU A 44 6.12 7.18 20.71
C GLU A 44 5.88 7.31 22.22
N ILE A 45 4.76 7.93 22.61
CA ILE A 45 4.45 8.29 24.00
C ILE A 45 3.51 7.25 24.63
N LEU A 46 2.62 6.67 23.83
CA LEU A 46 1.63 5.71 24.32
C LEU A 46 2.27 4.37 24.66
N VAL A 47 1.80 3.80 25.76
CA VAL A 47 2.16 2.47 26.23
C VAL A 47 1.00 1.50 26.07
N ASP A 48 1.31 0.25 25.80
CA ASP A 48 0.36 -0.85 25.77
C ASP A 48 0.03 -1.35 27.19
N ASP A 49 -0.85 -2.36 27.29
CA ASP A 49 -1.29 -2.93 28.56
C ASP A 49 -0.16 -3.55 29.39
N SER A 50 1.01 -3.82 28.77
CA SER A 50 2.21 -4.31 29.45
C SER A 50 3.17 -3.19 29.89
N GLY A 51 2.79 -1.93 29.65
CA GLY A 51 3.63 -0.76 29.95
C GLY A 51 4.75 -0.54 28.93
N LEU A 52 4.76 -1.28 27.82
CA LEU A 52 5.74 -1.11 26.76
C LEU A 52 5.26 -0.05 25.77
N PRO A 53 6.15 0.79 25.23
CA PRO A 53 5.76 1.75 24.22
C PRO A 53 5.18 1.03 22.99
N VAL A 54 4.11 1.59 22.42
CA VAL A 54 3.53 1.09 21.17
C VAL A 54 4.60 1.09 20.07
N GLY A 55 5.47 2.11 20.08
CA GLY A 55 6.78 2.10 19.44
C GLY A 55 6.77 2.24 17.91
N SER A 56 5.62 2.07 17.28
CA SER A 56 5.44 2.13 15.83
C SER A 56 4.09 2.78 15.48
N PHE A 57 4.09 3.60 14.43
CA PHE A 57 2.90 4.27 13.93
C PHE A 57 1.89 3.27 13.36
N ARG A 58 2.34 2.23 12.64
CA ARG A 58 1.47 1.15 12.16
C ARG A 58 0.81 0.44 13.33
N ARG A 59 1.57 0.06 14.37
CA ARG A 59 1.01 -0.61 15.55
C ARG A 59 0.01 0.29 16.27
N PHE A 60 0.26 1.59 16.35
CA PHE A 60 -0.69 2.55 16.90
C PHE A 60 -2.00 2.61 16.11
N LEU A 61 -1.96 2.60 14.78
CA LEU A 61 -3.18 2.59 13.96
C LEU A 61 -3.94 1.27 14.12
N GLU A 62 -3.24 0.13 14.00
CA GLU A 62 -3.84 -1.19 13.85
C GLU A 62 -4.25 -1.85 15.18
N ALA A 63 -3.54 -1.55 16.28
CA ALA A 63 -3.86 -2.11 17.59
C ALA A 63 -5.28 -1.68 18.04
N PRO A 64 -6.05 -2.57 18.68
CA PRO A 64 -7.39 -2.24 19.15
C PRO A 64 -7.35 -1.16 20.25
N LEU A 65 -8.48 -0.48 20.45
CA LEU A 65 -8.69 0.36 21.62
C LEU A 65 -8.60 -0.49 22.90
N PRO A 66 -8.06 0.04 24.02
CA PRO A 66 -7.59 1.42 24.19
C PRO A 66 -6.14 1.65 23.71
N VAL A 67 -5.41 0.61 23.31
CA VAL A 67 -3.97 0.72 22.98
C VAL A 67 -3.74 1.56 21.73
N GLY A 68 -4.48 1.28 20.66
CA GLY A 68 -4.39 1.98 19.37
C GLY A 68 -5.75 2.44 18.84
N CYS A 69 -5.84 2.67 17.54
CA CYS A 69 -7.06 3.17 16.88
C CYS A 69 -7.99 2.04 16.36
N GLY A 70 -7.51 0.81 16.27
CA GLY A 70 -8.25 -0.33 15.70
C GLY A 70 -8.58 -0.16 14.22
N VAL A 71 -7.73 0.54 13.47
CA VAL A 71 -7.92 0.84 12.05
C VAL A 71 -6.74 0.30 11.23
N LYS A 72 -7.05 -0.46 10.17
CA LYS A 72 -6.03 -0.95 9.23
C LYS A 72 -5.28 0.20 8.57
N ALA A 73 -3.95 0.17 8.57
CA ALA A 73 -3.13 1.22 7.95
C ALA A 73 -3.44 1.42 6.46
N ASP A 74 -3.76 0.33 5.76
CA ASP A 74 -4.15 0.39 4.34
C ASP A 74 -5.46 1.16 4.12
N LYS A 75 -6.40 1.09 5.07
CA LYS A 75 -7.64 1.89 5.02
C LYS A 75 -7.34 3.37 5.16
N ILE A 76 -6.39 3.75 6.03
CA ILE A 76 -5.94 5.15 6.16
C ILE A 76 -5.28 5.63 4.87
N LEU A 77 -4.42 4.81 4.27
CA LEU A 77 -3.78 5.15 2.98
C LEU A 77 -4.79 5.32 1.86
N ALA A 78 -5.86 4.50 1.83
CA ALA A 78 -6.94 4.66 0.86
C ALA A 78 -7.73 5.95 1.10
N LEU A 79 -8.07 6.26 2.35
CA LEU A 79 -8.79 7.49 2.71
C LEU A 79 -7.99 8.75 2.38
N LEU A 80 -6.68 8.72 2.58
CA LEU A 80 -5.78 9.82 2.21
C LEU A 80 -5.69 10.10 0.71
N GLN A 81 -6.22 9.23 -0.16
CA GLN A 81 -6.32 9.52 -1.60
C GLN A 81 -7.51 10.44 -1.94
N VAL A 82 -8.45 10.61 -1.00
CA VAL A 82 -9.58 11.53 -1.16
C VAL A 82 -9.09 12.96 -0.92
N GLU A 83 -9.60 13.91 -1.71
CA GLU A 83 -9.32 15.34 -1.54
C GLU A 83 -10.05 15.88 -0.31
N HIS A 84 -9.32 16.65 0.49
CA HIS A 84 -9.86 17.43 1.60
C HIS A 84 -10.67 18.61 1.06
N ARG A 85 -11.74 19.00 1.76
CA ARG A 85 -12.65 20.07 1.32
C ARG A 85 -11.93 21.38 0.99
N TYR A 86 -10.89 21.71 1.74
CA TYR A 86 -10.15 22.97 1.62
C TYR A 86 -8.88 22.87 0.76
N GLU A 87 -8.64 21.77 0.04
CA GLU A 87 -7.44 21.62 -0.81
C GLU A 87 -7.37 22.56 -2.01
N GLN A 88 -8.42 23.34 -2.29
CA GLN A 88 -8.35 24.44 -3.25
C GLN A 88 -7.50 25.62 -2.76
N ASP A 89 -7.32 25.73 -1.44
CA ASP A 89 -6.42 26.70 -0.83
C ASP A 89 -4.98 26.17 -0.86
N GLN A 90 -4.04 27.00 -1.32
CA GLN A 90 -2.65 26.59 -1.54
C GLN A 90 -1.96 26.12 -0.24
N ASP A 91 -2.28 26.73 0.90
CA ASP A 91 -1.68 26.37 2.18
C ASP A 91 -2.22 25.02 2.67
N TYR A 92 -3.52 24.78 2.49
CA TYR A 92 -4.13 23.48 2.80
C TYR A 92 -3.63 22.37 1.86
N ALA A 93 -3.48 22.65 0.57
CA ALA A 93 -2.89 21.71 -0.38
C ALA A 93 -1.48 21.28 0.03
N ALA A 94 -0.63 22.25 0.41
CA ALA A 94 0.72 21.98 0.88
C ALA A 94 0.72 21.15 2.18
N ARG A 95 -0.18 21.48 3.13
CA ARG A 95 -0.34 20.73 4.39
C ARG A 95 -0.79 19.30 4.14
N MET A 96 -1.78 19.07 3.30
CA MET A 96 -2.30 17.73 2.99
C MET A 96 -1.27 16.90 2.22
N ALA A 97 -0.54 17.51 1.27
CA ALA A 97 0.57 16.83 0.59
C ALA A 97 1.64 16.38 1.59
N LYS A 98 2.02 17.25 2.54
CA LYS A 98 2.97 16.91 3.61
C LYS A 98 2.44 15.79 4.50
N LEU A 99 1.18 15.86 4.93
CA LEU A 99 0.55 14.82 5.76
C LEU A 99 0.58 13.46 5.08
N ARG A 100 0.15 13.40 3.81
CA ARG A 100 0.17 12.17 3.00
C ARG A 100 1.57 11.57 2.92
N ASP A 101 2.56 12.42 2.70
CA ASP A 101 3.95 12.02 2.63
C ASP A 101 4.51 11.52 3.96
N ASP A 102 4.18 12.20 5.06
CA ASP A 102 4.62 11.82 6.41
C ASP A 102 4.03 10.47 6.81
N VAL A 103 2.73 10.27 6.59
CA VAL A 103 2.05 8.99 6.85
C VAL A 103 2.63 7.87 6.00
N GLN A 104 2.83 8.10 4.70
CA GLN A 104 3.43 7.10 3.82
C GLN A 104 4.85 6.73 4.24
N ARG A 105 5.67 7.71 4.65
CA ARG A 105 7.03 7.49 5.11
C ARG A 105 7.08 6.69 6.40
N LEU A 106 6.25 7.04 7.39
CA LEU A 106 6.16 6.32 8.67
C LEU A 106 5.76 4.85 8.45
N LEU A 107 4.75 4.61 7.62
CA LEU A 107 4.30 3.25 7.31
C LEU A 107 5.32 2.48 6.45
N ALA A 108 6.05 3.16 5.56
CA ALA A 108 7.07 2.54 4.72
C ALA A 108 8.32 2.15 5.51
N LEU A 109 8.75 2.96 6.50
CA LEU A 109 9.87 2.65 7.38
C LEU A 109 9.61 1.37 8.18
N GLU A 110 8.37 1.15 8.59
CA GLU A 110 7.97 0.03 9.46
C GLU A 110 7.60 -1.25 8.71
N SER A 111 7.34 -1.20 7.40
CA SER A 111 7.06 -2.41 6.63
C SER A 111 8.27 -3.36 6.67
N PRO A 112 8.10 -4.60 7.17
CA PRO A 112 9.14 -5.63 7.06
C PRO A 112 9.43 -5.89 5.57
N PRO A 113 10.67 -6.28 5.22
CA PRO A 113 10.94 -6.77 3.88
C PRO A 113 9.97 -7.93 3.58
N LEU A 114 9.50 -8.01 2.33
CA LEU A 114 8.76 -9.19 1.89
C LEU A 114 9.60 -10.43 2.21
N ASN A 115 8.98 -11.55 2.57
CA ASN A 115 9.72 -12.81 2.72
C ASN A 115 10.34 -13.20 1.36
N ASP A 116 11.51 -13.84 1.37
CA ASP A 116 12.20 -14.34 0.16
C ASP A 116 11.30 -15.22 -0.70
N ASN A 117 10.46 -16.02 -0.03
CA ASN A 117 9.35 -16.72 -0.64
C ASN A 117 8.09 -15.91 -0.34
N GLY A 118 7.53 -15.24 -1.36
CA GLY A 118 6.28 -14.49 -1.22
C GLY A 118 5.26 -15.33 -0.44
N VAL A 119 4.77 -14.79 0.67
CA VAL A 119 3.91 -15.54 1.58
C VAL A 119 2.75 -16.13 0.78
N ASN A 120 2.62 -17.45 0.80
CA ASN A 120 1.40 -18.10 0.34
C ASN A 120 0.27 -17.53 1.21
N GLN A 121 -0.61 -16.72 0.62
CA GLN A 121 -1.80 -16.18 1.32
C GLN A 121 -2.78 -17.28 1.80
N TYR A 122 -2.43 -18.55 1.62
CA TYR A 122 -3.13 -19.73 2.12
C TYR A 122 -2.57 -20.31 3.43
N SER A 123 -1.37 -19.94 3.88
CA SER A 123 -0.91 -20.32 5.22
C SER A 123 -1.40 -19.26 6.21
N GLY A 124 -2.60 -19.49 6.72
CA GLY A 124 -3.24 -18.62 7.71
C GLY A 124 -2.41 -18.48 8.98
N SER A 125 -2.27 -17.25 9.44
CA SER A 125 -2.45 -16.97 10.86
C SER A 125 -3.90 -16.55 11.03
N ASP A 126 -4.66 -17.40 11.70
CA ASP A 126 -6.07 -17.26 12.07
C ASP A 126 -6.38 -15.89 12.70
N THR A 127 -7.00 -15.01 11.92
CA THR A 127 -8.07 -14.11 12.39
C THR A 127 -9.03 -13.92 11.22
N SER A 128 -9.83 -14.95 10.98
CA SER A 128 -10.90 -14.98 10.00
C SER A 128 -12.05 -14.08 10.45
N ASP A 129 -12.08 -12.86 9.91
CA ASP A 129 -13.24 -11.99 9.93
C ASP A 129 -14.19 -12.44 8.80
N PRO A 130 -15.40 -12.97 9.10
CA PRO A 130 -16.23 -13.68 8.12
C PRO A 130 -16.93 -12.76 7.10
N GLU A 131 -16.83 -11.44 7.20
CA GLU A 131 -17.52 -10.51 6.29
C GLU A 131 -16.71 -10.07 5.06
N SER A 132 -15.44 -10.47 4.91
CA SER A 132 -14.62 -10.01 3.79
C SER A 132 -14.75 -10.86 2.51
N ARG A 133 -15.94 -11.43 2.26
CA ARG A 133 -16.25 -12.14 1.02
C ARG A 133 -16.87 -11.17 0.02
N GLU A 134 -16.01 -10.54 -0.77
CA GLU A 134 -16.18 -10.27 -2.21
C GLU A 134 -15.18 -9.21 -2.67
N SER A 135 -14.01 -9.68 -3.09
CA SER A 135 -13.25 -9.06 -4.17
C SER A 135 -12.34 -10.14 -4.76
N PRO A 136 -12.38 -10.40 -6.07
CA PRO A 136 -11.40 -11.27 -6.71
C PRO A 136 -10.06 -10.53 -6.66
N ILE A 137 -9.24 -10.83 -5.65
CA ILE A 137 -7.91 -10.23 -5.52
C ILE A 137 -7.07 -10.75 -6.69
N SER A 138 -6.93 -9.88 -7.69
CA SER A 138 -6.06 -10.05 -8.85
C SER A 138 -4.66 -10.45 -8.40
N LYS A 139 -4.18 -11.60 -8.88
CA LYS A 139 -2.81 -12.13 -8.72
C LYS A 139 -1.75 -11.30 -9.47
N LYS A 140 -1.88 -9.98 -9.53
CA LYS A 140 -0.89 -9.08 -10.14
C LYS A 140 -0.15 -8.36 -9.03
N GLY A 141 1.18 -8.50 -9.02
CA GLY A 141 2.06 -7.81 -8.08
C GLY A 141 1.67 -6.34 -7.95
N GLY A 142 1.39 -5.91 -6.72
CA GLY A 142 0.78 -4.61 -6.46
C GLY A 142 1.61 -3.47 -7.05
N THR A 143 0.96 -2.51 -7.71
CA THR A 143 1.59 -1.25 -8.11
C THR A 143 1.64 -0.25 -6.96
N SER A 144 1.11 -0.60 -5.78
CA SER A 144 1.10 0.28 -4.63
C SER A 144 2.53 0.64 -4.21
N ARG A 145 2.75 1.93 -3.91
CA ARG A 145 4.05 2.45 -3.47
C ARG A 145 4.62 1.64 -2.30
N VAL A 146 3.76 1.26 -1.35
CA VAL A 146 4.11 0.44 -0.19
C VAL A 146 4.61 -0.94 -0.60
N TYR A 147 3.94 -1.62 -1.53
CA TYR A 147 4.38 -2.92 -2.05
C TYR A 147 5.74 -2.81 -2.76
N ILE A 148 5.92 -1.77 -3.58
CA ILE A 148 7.19 -1.55 -4.28
C ILE A 148 8.32 -1.33 -3.26
N ILE A 149 8.11 -0.51 -2.23
CA ILE A 149 9.10 -0.29 -1.17
C ILE A 149 9.41 -1.58 -0.41
N ALA A 150 8.39 -2.38 -0.06
CA ALA A 150 8.60 -3.66 0.63
C ALA A 150 9.41 -4.66 -0.22
N ARG A 151 9.20 -4.67 -1.54
CA ARG A 151 9.98 -5.48 -2.49
C ARG A 151 11.41 -4.95 -2.62
N LEU A 152 11.59 -3.63 -2.69
CA LEU A 152 12.92 -3.01 -2.71
C LEU A 152 13.69 -3.31 -1.42
N LYS A 153 13.07 -3.22 -0.24
CA LYS A 153 13.73 -3.55 1.04
C LYS A 153 14.28 -4.98 1.07
N ARG A 154 13.62 -5.92 0.40
CA ARG A 154 14.05 -7.32 0.29
C ARG A 154 15.16 -7.50 -0.74
N ASP A 155 14.92 -7.03 -1.97
CA ASP A 155 15.77 -7.36 -3.13
C ASP A 155 16.92 -6.35 -3.38
N ALA A 156 16.79 -5.10 -2.91
CA ALA A 156 17.76 -4.00 -3.07
C ALA A 156 17.60 -2.92 -1.98
N PRO A 157 18.07 -3.17 -0.74
CA PRO A 157 17.84 -2.28 0.40
C PRO A 157 18.44 -0.87 0.21
N ASP A 158 19.55 -0.76 -0.51
CA ASP A 158 20.16 0.51 -0.88
C ASP A 158 19.23 1.40 -1.73
N ILE A 159 18.52 0.79 -2.69
CA ILE A 159 17.54 1.50 -3.52
C ILE A 159 16.28 1.84 -2.71
N ALA A 160 15.91 0.99 -1.74
CA ALA A 160 14.77 1.24 -0.87
C ALA A 160 14.96 2.50 -0.03
N GLU A 161 16.16 2.72 0.51
CA GLU A 161 16.48 3.95 1.27
C GLU A 161 16.31 5.20 0.41
N LEU A 162 16.80 5.19 -0.84
CA LEU A 162 16.65 6.31 -1.77
C LEU A 162 15.17 6.64 -2.04
N VAL A 163 14.32 5.61 -2.15
CA VAL A 163 12.86 5.80 -2.35
C VAL A 163 12.17 6.32 -1.09
N ILE A 164 12.56 5.82 0.09
CA ILE A 164 12.02 6.25 1.38
C ILE A 164 12.39 7.71 1.66
N ASN A 165 13.63 8.09 1.34
CA ASN A 165 14.15 9.45 1.49
C ASN A 165 13.70 10.41 0.36
N LYS A 166 12.91 9.93 -0.61
CA LYS A 166 12.41 10.66 -1.79
C LYS A 166 13.50 11.18 -2.73
N GLU A 167 14.70 10.63 -2.68
CA GLU A 167 15.77 10.95 -3.64
C GLU A 167 15.42 10.41 -5.04
N ILE A 168 14.67 9.31 -5.09
CA ILE A 168 14.10 8.74 -6.33
C ILE A 168 12.64 8.31 -6.13
N SER A 169 11.87 8.25 -7.22
CA SER A 169 10.48 7.75 -7.16
C SER A 169 10.42 6.23 -6.97
N ALA A 170 9.32 5.70 -6.42
CA ALA A 170 9.15 4.25 -6.27
C ALA A 170 9.15 3.53 -7.63
N ALA A 171 8.60 4.15 -8.68
CA ALA A 171 8.64 3.61 -10.03
C ALA A 171 10.08 3.52 -10.58
N GLU A 172 10.88 4.55 -10.32
CA GLU A 172 12.30 4.57 -10.68
C GLU A 172 13.11 3.52 -9.88
N GLY A 173 12.87 3.42 -8.57
CA GLY A 173 13.47 2.38 -7.73
C GLY A 173 13.15 0.97 -8.25
N LYS A 174 11.89 0.71 -8.62
CA LYS A 174 11.46 -0.55 -9.25
C LYS A 174 12.23 -0.82 -10.55
N ARG A 175 12.35 0.17 -11.43
CA ARG A 175 13.09 0.04 -12.70
C ARG A 175 14.56 -0.33 -12.45
N ARG A 176 15.21 0.31 -11.47
CA ARG A 176 16.60 0.01 -11.10
C ARG A 176 16.75 -1.40 -10.53
N LEU A 177 15.80 -1.84 -9.71
CA LEU A 177 15.75 -3.22 -9.23
C LEU A 177 15.57 -4.22 -10.38
N ASP A 178 14.59 -3.99 -11.25
CA ASP A 178 14.31 -4.87 -12.39
C ASP A 178 15.52 -4.92 -13.36
N ALA A 179 16.26 -3.81 -13.53
CA ALA A 179 17.50 -3.77 -14.29
C ALA A 179 18.65 -4.57 -13.64
N ARG A 180 18.76 -4.55 -12.29
CA ARG A 180 19.72 -5.39 -11.54
C ARG A 180 19.40 -6.88 -11.67
N LEU A 181 18.12 -7.24 -11.65
CA LEU A 181 17.69 -8.64 -11.60
C LEU A 181 17.85 -9.41 -12.92
N LYS A 182 18.20 -8.75 -14.05
CA LYS A 182 18.59 -9.36 -15.34
C LYS A 182 17.81 -10.64 -15.73
N LYS A 183 16.51 -10.70 -15.46
CA LYS A 183 15.63 -11.72 -16.04
C LYS A 183 14.67 -10.99 -16.97
N PRO A 184 14.69 -11.27 -18.29
CA PRO A 184 13.64 -10.77 -19.17
C PRO A 184 12.33 -11.31 -18.60
N GLN A 185 11.47 -10.41 -18.11
CA GLN A 185 10.15 -10.86 -17.68
C GLN A 185 9.46 -11.43 -18.92
N PRO A 186 8.86 -12.63 -18.83
CA PRO A 186 8.08 -13.15 -19.94
C PRO A 186 6.98 -12.14 -20.25
N LYS A 187 7.01 -11.56 -21.45
CA LYS A 187 5.91 -10.71 -21.93
C LYS A 187 4.69 -11.62 -22.03
N THR A 188 3.75 -11.46 -21.11
CA THR A 188 2.43 -12.10 -21.23
C THR A 188 1.68 -11.34 -22.31
N ILE A 189 1.38 -12.04 -23.41
CA ILE A 189 0.59 -11.49 -24.51
C ILE A 189 -0.79 -12.13 -24.40
N ASN A 190 -1.83 -11.30 -24.39
CA ASN A 190 -3.19 -11.79 -24.47
C ASN A 190 -3.48 -12.12 -25.94
N LEU A 191 -3.77 -13.39 -26.21
CA LEU A 191 -4.16 -13.84 -27.53
C LEU A 191 -5.69 -13.88 -27.58
N ASN A 192 -6.28 -13.09 -28.46
CA ASN A 192 -7.68 -13.21 -28.80
C ASN A 192 -7.82 -14.31 -29.87
N ILE A 193 -8.54 -15.38 -29.56
CA ILE A 193 -8.67 -16.54 -30.47
C ILE A 193 -9.80 -16.32 -31.50
N ASP A 194 -10.71 -15.39 -31.21
CA ASP A 194 -11.88 -15.13 -32.05
C ASP A 194 -11.57 -14.20 -33.24
N ASP A 195 -10.40 -13.55 -33.24
CA ASP A 195 -9.90 -12.72 -34.34
C ASP A 195 -8.63 -13.36 -34.94
N GLU A 196 -8.81 -14.11 -36.02
CA GLU A 196 -7.71 -14.77 -36.73
C GLU A 196 -6.66 -13.78 -37.27
N GLY A 197 -7.07 -12.57 -37.64
CA GLY A 197 -6.17 -11.55 -38.17
C GLY A 197 -5.24 -11.00 -37.07
N GLU A 198 -5.82 -10.61 -35.94
CA GLU A 198 -5.08 -10.15 -34.77
C GLU A 198 -4.14 -11.24 -34.22
N LEU A 199 -4.60 -12.50 -34.21
CA LEU A 199 -3.81 -13.63 -33.77
C LEU A 199 -2.55 -13.83 -34.63
N VAL A 200 -2.67 -13.77 -35.96
CA VAL A 200 -1.52 -13.94 -36.87
C VAL A 200 -0.52 -12.81 -36.72
N GLU A 201 -0.96 -11.56 -36.62
CA GLU A 201 -0.07 -10.41 -36.41
C GLU A 201 0.72 -10.55 -35.10
N ILE A 202 0.03 -10.85 -34.00
CA ILE A 202 0.67 -11.02 -32.70
C ILE A 202 1.71 -12.16 -32.71
N LEU A 203 1.39 -13.28 -33.37
CA LEU A 203 2.31 -14.41 -33.50
C LEU A 203 3.54 -14.05 -34.33
N LEU A 204 3.39 -13.30 -35.42
CA LEU A 204 4.50 -12.86 -36.27
C LEU A 204 5.41 -11.84 -35.57
N GLU A 205 4.86 -10.96 -34.74
CA GLU A 205 5.63 -9.97 -33.99
C GLU A 205 6.45 -10.59 -32.85
N ASN A 206 6.01 -11.72 -32.30
CA ASN A 206 6.53 -12.25 -31.04
C ASN A 206 7.19 -13.64 -31.14
N LEU A 207 7.03 -14.36 -32.26
CA LEU A 207 7.67 -15.65 -32.49
C LEU A 207 8.66 -15.58 -33.64
N ASP A 208 9.80 -16.26 -33.48
CA ASP A 208 10.73 -16.45 -34.57
C ASP A 208 10.24 -17.52 -35.56
N ARG A 209 10.84 -17.55 -36.75
CA ARG A 209 10.47 -18.47 -37.83
C ARG A 209 10.52 -19.94 -37.39
N LYS A 210 11.45 -20.30 -36.51
CA LYS A 210 11.64 -21.69 -36.05
C LYS A 210 10.54 -22.09 -35.06
N ALA A 211 10.17 -21.19 -34.16
CA ALA A 211 9.06 -21.38 -33.23
C ALA A 211 7.72 -21.48 -33.95
N LEU A 212 7.49 -20.64 -34.98
CA LEU A 212 6.30 -20.72 -35.83
C LEU A 212 6.21 -22.07 -36.57
N GLN A 213 7.30 -22.55 -37.15
CA GLN A 213 7.33 -23.86 -37.82
C GLN A 213 7.03 -25.01 -36.86
N ASN A 214 7.58 -24.96 -35.64
CA ASN A 214 7.28 -25.95 -34.61
C ASN A 214 5.81 -25.88 -34.16
N LEU A 215 5.24 -24.68 -34.02
CA LEU A 215 3.84 -24.50 -33.66
C LEU A 215 2.91 -25.09 -34.72
N ILE A 216 3.15 -24.78 -36.00
CA ILE A 216 2.38 -25.32 -37.13
C ILE A 216 2.46 -26.86 -37.14
N LYS A 217 3.65 -27.43 -36.93
CA LYS A 217 3.84 -28.88 -36.86
C LYS A 217 3.06 -29.52 -35.70
N GLN A 218 3.10 -28.90 -34.52
CA GLN A 218 2.35 -29.39 -33.36
C GLN A 218 0.83 -29.31 -33.56
N LEU A 219 0.35 -28.31 -34.29
CA LEU A 219 -1.06 -28.19 -34.66
C LEU A 219 -1.45 -29.22 -35.71
N SER A 220 -0.60 -29.46 -36.72
CA SER A 220 -0.86 -30.48 -37.75
C SER A 220 -0.86 -31.90 -37.19
N ASP A 221 -0.06 -32.18 -36.16
CA ASP A 221 -0.01 -33.50 -35.52
C ASP A 221 -1.22 -33.77 -34.61
N LYS A 222 -2.05 -32.76 -34.32
CA LYS A 222 -3.21 -32.84 -33.42
C LYS A 222 -4.56 -32.71 -34.13
N LEU A 223 -4.56 -32.36 -35.41
CA LEU A 223 -5.73 -32.32 -36.30
C LEU A 223 -5.83 -33.63 -37.08
#